data_AF-A0A345SXM6-F1
#
_entry.id   AF-A0A345SXM6-F1
#
_cell.length_a   1.000
_cell.length_b   1.000
_cell.length_c   1.000
_cell.angle_alpha   90.00
_cell.angle_beta   90.00
_cell.angle_gamma   90.00
#
_symmetry.space_group_name_H-M   'P 1'
#
loop_
_entity.id
_entity.type
_entity.pdbx_description
1 polymer ?
#
loop_
_entity_poly.entity_id
_entity_poly.type
_entity_poly.pdbx_seq_one_letter_code
_entity_poly.pdbx_strand_id
1 'polypeptide(L)' 'MSIYDMPAEGAEVTVMCGGNLGGENESCAAIASIPGTGEAFILRDTKPEGAGRELRFTASEMDALALGWTARRGLTA' A
#
# COMPACT_ATOMS: atom_id res chain seq x y z
N MET A 1 -10.74 -13.11 -13.12
CA MET A 1 -10.57 -11.68 -13.44
C MET A 1 -9.31 -11.21 -12.76
N SER A 2 -8.43 -10.48 -13.45
CA SER A 2 -7.15 -10.06 -12.88
C SER A 2 -7.35 -8.84 -11.98
N ILE A 3 -6.65 -8.76 -10.84
CA ILE A 3 -6.67 -7.57 -9.98
C ILE A 3 -6.06 -6.34 -10.66
N TYR A 4 -5.27 -6.55 -11.73
CA TYR A 4 -4.70 -5.47 -12.54
C TYR A 4 -5.74 -4.78 -13.44
N ASP A 5 -6.82 -5.47 -13.78
CA ASP A 5 -7.88 -4.93 -14.65
C ASP A 5 -8.97 -4.18 -13.85
N MET A 6 -8.87 -4.15 -12.52
CA MET A 6 -9.88 -3.55 -11.65
C MET A 6 -9.68 -2.04 -11.53
N PRO A 7 -10.75 -1.23 -11.60
CA PRO A 7 -10.65 0.22 -11.43
C PRO A 7 -10.22 0.56 -10.00
N ALA A 8 -9.28 1.49 -9.90
CA ALA A 8 -8.73 1.98 -8.63
C ALA A 8 -9.28 3.36 -8.26
N GLU A 9 -10.01 3.98 -9.17
CA GLU A 9 -10.59 5.30 -9.01
C GLU A 9 -11.56 5.33 -7.82
N GLY A 10 -11.39 6.30 -6.94
CA GLY A 10 -12.22 6.45 -5.74
C GLY A 10 -11.87 5.49 -4.60
N ALA A 11 -10.77 4.73 -4.69
CA ALA A 11 -10.28 3.93 -3.56
C ALA A 11 -9.99 4.82 -2.35
N GLU A 12 -10.46 4.42 -1.17
CA GLU A 12 -10.14 5.11 0.08
C GLU A 12 -8.69 4.81 0.48
N VAL A 13 -7.91 5.89 0.65
CA VAL A 13 -6.46 5.80 0.87
C VAL A 13 -6.14 6.05 2.33
N THR A 14 -5.45 5.09 2.94
CA THR A 14 -4.82 5.22 4.25
C THR A 14 -3.34 5.49 4.06
N VAL A 15 -2.84 6.60 4.63
CA VAL A 15 -1.45 7.00 4.54
C VAL A 15 -0.69 6.55 5.79
N MET A 16 0.41 5.84 5.59
CA MET A 16 1.33 5.38 6.62
C MET A 16 2.66 6.13 6.48
N CYS A 17 2.95 7.02 7.42
CA CYS A 17 4.15 7.84 7.44
C CYS A 17 5.13 7.39 8.53
N GLY A 18 6.44 7.51 8.28
CA GLY A 18 7.46 7.18 9.28
C GLY A 18 8.89 7.34 8.78
N GLY A 19 9.86 7.07 9.66
CA GLY A 19 11.28 7.00 9.31
C GLY A 19 12.05 8.31 9.32
N ASN A 20 11.39 9.49 9.30
CA ASN A 20 11.93 10.83 9.58
C ASN A 20 10.81 11.89 9.56
N LEU A 21 10.09 12.09 10.67
CA LEU A 21 8.89 12.94 10.76
C LEU A 21 9.16 14.47 10.83
N GLY A 22 10.38 14.92 10.51
CA GLY A 22 10.85 16.27 10.87
C GLY A 22 11.22 17.19 9.70
N GLY A 23 11.02 16.79 8.44
CA GLY A 23 11.45 17.58 7.28
C GLY A 23 10.57 17.42 6.05
N GLU A 24 10.77 18.31 5.06
CA GLU A 24 9.92 18.45 3.86
C GLU A 24 9.90 17.24 2.90
N ASN A 25 10.66 16.17 3.21
CA ASN A 25 10.80 14.96 2.40
C ASN A 25 10.25 13.71 3.09
N GLU A 26 9.12 13.86 3.79
CA GLU A 26 8.43 12.76 4.44
C GLU A 26 8.17 11.62 3.44
N SER A 27 8.58 10.39 3.80
CA SER A 27 8.35 9.22 2.97
C SER A 27 7.17 8.45 3.54
N CYS A 28 5.99 8.74 3.00
CA CYS A 28 4.77 8.03 3.35
C CYS A 28 4.41 7.05 2.23
N ALA A 29 3.99 5.85 2.63
CA ALA A 29 3.33 4.91 1.74
C ALA A 29 1.81 5.03 1.92
N ALA A 30 1.06 4.85 0.84
CA ALA A 30 -0.38 4.86 0.85
C ALA A 30 -0.90 3.46 0.49
N ILE A 31 -1.84 2.95 1.30
CA ILE A 31 -2.55 1.71 1.05
C ILE A 31 -4.02 2.03 0.79
N ALA A 32 -4.62 1.42 -0.22
CA ALA A 32 -6.03 1.60 -0.53
C ALA A 32 -6.70 0.28 -0.91
N SER A 33 -7.94 0.07 -0.50
CA SER A 33 -8.72 -1.09 -0.95
C SER A 33 -9.28 -0.83 -2.34
N ILE A 34 -9.16 -1.79 -3.26
CA ILE A 34 -9.73 -1.67 -4.60
C ILE A 34 -11.27 -1.79 -4.50
N PRO A 35 -12.04 -0.78 -4.94
CA PRO A 35 -13.49 -0.78 -4.83
C PRO A 35 -14.15 -2.02 -5.45
N GLY A 36 -15.18 -2.54 -4.78
CA GLY A 36 -15.95 -3.69 -5.27
C GLY A 36 -15.27 -5.06 -5.13
N THR A 37 -14.07 -5.12 -4.56
CA THR A 37 -13.32 -6.37 -4.39
C THR A 37 -13.33 -6.89 -2.95
N GLY A 38 -13.24 -5.99 -1.95
CA GLY A 38 -13.09 -6.34 -0.53
C GLY A 38 -11.79 -7.06 -0.16
N GLU A 39 -11.10 -7.64 -1.14
CA GLU A 39 -9.98 -8.56 -0.96
C GLU A 39 -8.78 -8.19 -1.84
N ALA A 40 -8.72 -6.97 -2.37
CA ALA A 40 -7.57 -6.49 -3.13
C ALA A 40 -7.17 -5.07 -2.71
N PHE A 41 -5.87 -4.83 -2.75
CA PHE A 41 -5.22 -3.65 -2.21
C PHE A 41 -4.24 -3.06 -3.20
N ILE A 42 -4.09 -1.74 -3.12
CA ILE A 42 -3.09 -0.95 -3.81
C ILE A 42 -2.10 -0.41 -2.79
N LEU A 43 -0.81 -0.54 -3.08
CA LEU A 43 0.27 0.13 -2.36
C LEU A 43 0.95 1.13 -3.29
N ARG A 44 1.10 2.39 -2.85
CA ARG A 44 1.69 3.46 -3.66
C ARG A 44 2.55 4.43 -2.84
N ASP A 45 3.45 5.13 -3.52
CA ASP A 45 4.11 6.30 -2.98
C ASP A 45 3.12 7.47 -2.91
N THR A 46 3.25 8.34 -1.92
CA THR A 46 2.45 9.56 -1.79
C THR A 46 2.97 10.70 -2.66
N LYS A 47 4.20 10.59 -3.17
CA LYS A 47 4.83 11.58 -4.03
C LYS A 47 4.33 11.47 -5.49
N PRO A 48 4.23 12.60 -6.22
CA PRO A 48 3.74 12.61 -7.60
C PRO A 48 4.52 11.68 -8.55
N GLU A 49 5.81 11.48 -8.33
CA GLU A 49 6.67 10.63 -9.16
C GLU A 49 6.26 9.15 -9.11
N GLY A 50 5.57 8.73 -8.05
CA GLY A 50 5.06 7.36 -7.89
C GLY A 50 3.66 7.13 -8.48
N ALA A 51 2.97 8.17 -8.96
CA ALA A 51 1.62 8.05 -9.51
C ALA A 51 1.57 7.11 -10.73
N GLY A 52 0.57 6.23 -10.79
CA GLY A 52 0.39 5.27 -11.87
C GLY A 52 1.36 4.08 -11.84
N ARG A 53 2.15 3.93 -10.77
CA ARG A 53 3.10 2.81 -10.56
C ARG A 53 2.75 1.99 -9.33
N GLU A 54 1.47 1.90 -9.03
CA GLU A 54 0.98 1.24 -7.84
C GLU A 54 1.21 -0.27 -7.91
N LEU A 55 1.66 -0.84 -6.80
CA LEU A 55 1.66 -2.29 -6.61
C LEU A 55 0.25 -2.73 -6.23
N ARG A 56 -0.17 -3.87 -6.78
CA ARG A 56 -1.48 -4.46 -6.51
C ARG A 56 -1.29 -5.82 -5.86
N PHE A 57 -2.07 -6.07 -4.83
CA PHE A 57 -2.03 -7.30 -4.05
C PHE A 57 -3.44 -7.80 -3.80
N THR A 58 -3.63 -9.10 -3.77
CA THR A 58 -4.75 -9.71 -3.06
C THR A 58 -4.56 -9.56 -1.54
N ALA A 59 -5.62 -9.80 -0.77
CA ALA A 59 -5.56 -9.78 0.69
C ALA A 59 -4.49 -10.74 1.24
N SER A 60 -4.46 -11.98 0.73
CA SER A 60 -3.48 -12.98 1.17
C SER A 60 -2.04 -12.59 0.84
N GLU A 61 -1.80 -11.95 -0.30
CA GLU A 61 -0.46 -11.47 -0.66
C GLU A 61 -0.03 -10.27 0.19
N MET A 62 -0.94 -9.34 0.48
CA MET A 62 -0.66 -8.18 1.34
C MET A 62 -0.36 -8.64 2.78
N ASP A 63 -1.14 -9.57 3.32
CA ASP A 63 -0.94 -10.13 4.66
C ASP A 63 0.40 -10.88 4.73
N ALA A 64 0.71 -11.70 3.72
CA ALA A 64 1.98 -12.42 3.65
C ALA A 64 3.18 -11.46 3.56
N LEU A 65 3.06 -10.38 2.78
CA LEU A 65 4.07 -9.32 2.70
C LEU A 65 4.29 -8.66 4.06
N ALA A 66 3.21 -8.23 4.72
CA ALA A 66 3.27 -7.53 6.00
C ALA A 66 3.88 -8.41 7.11
N LEU A 67 3.41 -9.65 7.26
CA LEU A 67 3.92 -10.60 8.24
C LEU A 67 5.38 -10.97 7.95
N GLY A 68 5.71 -11.26 6.70
CA GLY A 68 7.07 -11.62 6.29
C GLY A 68 8.07 -10.49 6.52
N TRP A 69 7.70 -9.24 6.21
CA TRP A 69 8.53 -8.07 6.47
C TRP A 69 8.75 -7.85 7.97
N THR A 70 7.66 -7.88 8.74
CA THR A 70 7.67 -7.70 10.20
C THR A 70 8.59 -8.73 10.88
N ALA A 71 8.41 -10.02 10.55
CA ALA A 71 9.24 -11.10 11.09
C ALA A 71 10.72 -10.95 10.71
N ARG A 72 11.02 -10.66 9.43
CA ARG A 72 12.40 -10.49 8.96
C ARG A 72 13.15 -9.36 9.68
N ARG A 73 12.42 -8.34 10.13
CA ARG A 73 12.98 -7.18 10.83
C ARG A 73 12.96 -7.33 12.35
N GLY A 74 12.41 -8.42 12.88
CA GLY A 74 12.20 -8.61 14.32
C GLY A 74 11.25 -7.57 14.92
N LEU A 75 10.30 -7.07 14.13
CA LEU A 75 9.29 -6.10 14.55
C LEU A 75 8.08 -6.84 15.13
N THR A 76 7.26 -6.14 15.91
CA THR A 76 5.97 -6.61 16.44
C THR A 76 4.94 -5.52 16.22
N ALA A 77 3.70 -5.92 15.89
CA ALA A 77 2.55 -5.03 15.77
C ALA A 77 1.76 -4.98 17.07
#